data_AF-A0A178Y434-F1
#
_entry.id   AF-A0A178Y434-F1
#
_cell.length_a   1.000
_cell.length_b   1.000
_cell.length_c   1.000
_cell.angle_alpha   90.00
_cell.angle_beta   90.00
_cell.angle_gamma   90.00
#
_symmetry.space_group_name_H-M   'P 1'
#
loop_
_entity.id
_entity.type
_entity.pdbx_description
1 polymer ?
#
loop_
_entity_poly.entity_id
_entity_poly.type
_entity_poly.pdbx_seq_one_letter_code
_entity_poly.pdbx_strand_id
1 'polypeptide(L)'
;MNPIAAVVIGMSIVLAAATFAFVADLLRNTEPDPNAAKIDRLTERLARQDGEIQALRAELSALKRELSELAAAPRPEPAPPSPPVPPPEEPPSEQSFSLDQFGGMAPPQETEGLTEPMQLAKKRFNDGIIRPKPGVLREILGEPRTAYSTACQPVTNPKLVKTLATRNFGNFRLTMIRPALDSLGQVLARLKKEEPDIYAAIGTAGALCARYVRGSAKSVSSHAWGAAVDLTLKRNLDRMGDGSTQFGLVVLAEFFNDAGWYWGAGYSREDSMHFEVGEALLRKWAAEGKL
;
A
#
# COMPACT_ATOMS: atom_id res chain seq x y z
N MET A 1 63.17 35.53 -30.19
CA MET A 1 61.93 35.28 -29.43
C MET A 1 61.69 36.46 -28.49
N ASN A 2 60.48 37.02 -28.47
CA ASN A 2 60.12 38.10 -27.54
C ASN A 2 60.13 37.54 -26.10
N PRO A 3 60.90 38.11 -25.16
CA PRO A 3 61.00 37.58 -23.79
C PRO A 3 59.64 37.49 -23.08
N ILE A 4 58.69 38.36 -23.43
CA ILE A 4 57.33 38.34 -22.90
C ILE A 4 56.58 37.08 -23.35
N ALA A 5 56.74 36.68 -24.61
CA ALA A 5 56.09 35.48 -25.14
C ALA A 5 56.63 34.20 -24.49
N ALA A 6 57.93 34.14 -24.19
CA ALA A 6 58.54 33.00 -23.50
C ALA A 6 58.03 32.84 -22.07
N VAL A 7 57.84 33.95 -21.34
CA VAL A 7 57.29 33.93 -19.97
C VAL A 7 55.83 33.49 -19.95
N VAL A 8 55.00 33.99 -20.88
CA VAL A 8 53.58 33.60 -20.97
C VAL A 8 53.42 32.12 -21.29
N ILE A 9 54.22 31.59 -22.23
CA ILE A 9 54.21 30.17 -22.56
C ILE A 9 54.66 29.34 -21.36
N GLY A 10 55.74 29.75 -20.69
CA GLY A 10 56.24 29.08 -19.47
C GLY A 10 55.20 29.01 -18.36
N MET A 11 54.55 30.13 -18.03
CA MET A 11 53.48 30.14 -17.02
C MET A 11 52.28 29.29 -17.44
N SER A 12 51.91 29.30 -18.72
CA SER A 12 50.76 28.51 -19.20
C SER A 12 51.01 27.00 -19.07
N ILE A 13 52.24 26.55 -19.32
CA ILE A 13 52.64 25.15 -19.14
C ILE A 13 52.61 24.77 -17.66
N VAL A 14 53.13 25.62 -16.78
CA VAL A 14 53.11 25.37 -15.33
C VAL A 14 51.68 25.32 -14.79
N LEU A 15 50.82 26.25 -15.23
CA LEU A 15 49.41 26.27 -14.84
C LEU A 15 48.68 25.01 -15.35
N ALA A 16 48.93 24.61 -16.60
CA ALA A 16 48.37 23.38 -17.14
C ALA A 16 48.80 22.14 -16.32
N ALA A 17 50.09 22.02 -15.99
CA ALA A 17 50.58 20.93 -15.15
C ALA A 17 49.96 20.93 -13.75
N ALA A 18 49.80 22.10 -13.14
CA ALA A 18 49.17 22.23 -11.82
C ALA A 18 47.68 21.86 -11.86
N THR A 19 46.94 22.30 -12.88
CA THR A 19 45.52 21.93 -13.05
C THR A 19 45.37 20.42 -13.29
N PHE A 20 46.26 19.81 -14.08
CA PHE A 20 46.22 18.38 -14.33
C PHE A 20 46.51 17.58 -13.06
N ALA A 21 47.50 18.00 -12.26
CA ALA A 21 47.80 17.37 -10.98
C ALA A 21 46.64 17.49 -9.99
N PHE A 22 45.99 18.65 -9.93
CA PHE A 22 44.84 18.89 -9.06
C PHE A 22 43.62 18.04 -9.46
N VAL A 23 43.32 17.94 -10.77
CA VAL A 23 42.25 17.07 -11.27
C VAL A 23 42.57 15.60 -11.02
N ALA A 24 43.82 15.18 -11.19
CA ALA A 24 44.25 13.81 -10.90
C ALA A 24 44.13 13.47 -9.39
N ASP A 25 44.40 14.43 -8.50
CA ASP A 25 44.23 14.25 -7.06
C ASP A 25 42.73 14.16 -6.67
N LEU A 26 41.88 15.01 -7.25
CA LEU A 26 40.42 14.94 -7.09
C LEU A 26 39.84 13.59 -7.54
N LEU A 27 40.32 13.05 -8.67
CA LEU A 27 39.89 11.74 -9.18
C LEU A 27 40.42 10.55 -8.37
N ARG A 28 41.52 10.73 -7.63
CA ARG A 28 42.06 9.69 -6.73
C ARG A 28 41.34 9.68 -5.37
N ASN A 29 40.79 10.82 -4.96
CA ASN A 29 40.10 11.00 -3.69
C ASN A 29 38.56 10.87 -3.77
N THR A 30 38.01 10.41 -4.89
CA THR A 30 36.60 10.00 -4.96
C THR A 30 36.38 8.73 -4.15
N GLU A 31 35.65 8.85 -3.04
CA GLU A 31 35.17 7.70 -2.25
C GLU A 31 34.38 6.74 -3.15
N PRO A 32 34.44 5.40 -2.92
CA PRO A 32 33.67 4.44 -3.67
C PRO A 32 32.17 4.79 -3.61
N ASP A 33 31.49 4.82 -4.77
CA ASP A 33 30.06 5.14 -4.84
C ASP A 33 29.27 4.18 -3.91
N PRO A 34 28.62 4.68 -2.84
CA PRO A 34 27.86 3.84 -1.91
C PRO A 34 26.69 3.12 -2.61
N ASN A 35 26.29 3.56 -3.80
CA ASN A 35 25.27 2.91 -4.60
C ASN A 35 25.81 1.71 -5.39
N ALA A 36 27.10 1.66 -5.73
CA ALA A 36 27.68 0.52 -6.46
C ALA A 36 27.57 -0.77 -5.63
N ALA A 37 27.97 -0.72 -4.36
CA ALA A 37 27.81 -1.84 -3.43
C ALA A 37 26.35 -2.23 -3.17
N LYS A 38 25.41 -1.28 -3.32
CA LYS A 38 23.97 -1.55 -3.21
C LYS A 38 23.42 -2.22 -4.48
N ILE A 39 23.89 -1.81 -5.65
CA ILE A 39 23.54 -2.40 -6.96
C ILE A 39 24.04 -3.85 -7.03
N ASP A 40 25.25 -4.12 -6.56
CA ASP A 40 25.80 -5.49 -6.53
C ASP A 40 24.95 -6.42 -5.65
N ARG A 41 24.58 -5.97 -4.44
CA ARG A 41 23.68 -6.73 -3.54
C ARG A 41 22.29 -6.96 -4.14
N LEU A 42 21.78 -5.99 -4.90
CA LEU A 42 20.48 -6.15 -5.58
C LEU A 42 20.57 -7.16 -6.72
N THR A 43 21.66 -7.12 -7.48
CA THR A 43 21.94 -8.07 -8.57
C THR A 43 22.07 -9.50 -8.03
N GLU A 44 22.80 -9.68 -6.94
CA GLU A 44 22.95 -10.99 -6.28
C GLU A 44 21.61 -11.51 -5.75
N ARG A 45 20.79 -10.63 -5.17
CA ARG A 45 19.45 -10.99 -4.68
C ARG A 45 18.51 -11.38 -5.81
N LEU A 46 18.56 -10.68 -6.95
CA LEU A 46 17.77 -11.02 -8.15
C LEU A 46 18.17 -12.40 -8.69
N ALA A 47 19.47 -12.65 -8.83
CA ALA A 47 19.96 -13.96 -9.30
C ALA A 47 19.51 -15.12 -8.40
N ARG A 48 19.50 -14.90 -7.07
CA ARG A 48 18.99 -15.89 -6.11
C ARG A 48 17.48 -16.13 -6.27
N GLN A 49 16.70 -15.06 -6.45
CA GLN A 49 15.25 -15.18 -6.65
C GLN A 49 14.91 -15.90 -7.97
N ASP A 50 15.67 -15.64 -9.04
CA ASP A 50 15.48 -16.35 -10.31
C ASP A 50 15.77 -17.86 -10.15
N GLY A 51 16.78 -18.23 -9.37
CA GLY A 51 17.05 -19.62 -9.00
C GLY A 51 15.90 -20.28 -8.23
N GLU A 52 15.36 -19.59 -7.22
CA GLU A 52 14.21 -20.06 -6.43
C GLU A 52 12.96 -20.24 -7.30
N ILE A 53 12.68 -19.30 -8.22
CA ILE A 53 11.56 -19.39 -9.16
C ILE A 53 11.72 -20.60 -10.10
N GLN A 54 12.93 -20.85 -10.60
CA GLN A 54 13.19 -22.01 -11.46
C GLN A 54 13.02 -23.33 -10.70
N ALA A 55 13.49 -23.41 -9.46
CA ALA A 55 13.31 -24.59 -8.61
C ALA A 55 11.82 -24.86 -8.34
N LEU A 56 11.05 -23.84 -7.92
CA LEU A 56 9.61 -23.97 -7.68
C LEU A 56 8.83 -24.37 -8.94
N ARG A 57 9.23 -23.86 -10.12
CA ARG A 57 8.63 -24.27 -11.40
C ARG A 57 8.91 -25.73 -11.72
N ALA A 58 10.10 -26.23 -11.41
CA ALA A 58 10.44 -27.64 -11.58
C ALA A 58 9.68 -28.54 -10.59
N GLU A 59 9.51 -28.11 -9.34
CA GLU A 59 8.68 -28.83 -8.37
C GLU A 59 7.22 -28.89 -8.81
N LEU A 60 6.65 -27.76 -9.27
CA LEU A 60 5.28 -27.73 -9.79
C LEU A 60 5.08 -28.62 -11.01
N SER A 61 6.07 -28.70 -11.91
CA SER A 61 5.96 -29.59 -13.08
C SER A 61 6.05 -31.06 -12.68
N ALA A 62 6.89 -31.41 -11.70
CA ALA A 62 6.97 -32.75 -11.13
C ALA A 62 5.65 -33.17 -10.46
N LEU A 63 5.09 -32.33 -9.59
CA LEU A 63 3.80 -32.55 -8.93
C LEU A 63 2.65 -32.70 -9.94
N LYS A 64 2.62 -31.88 -10.99
CA LYS A 64 1.61 -32.02 -12.06
C LYS A 64 1.73 -33.36 -12.78
N ARG A 65 2.95 -33.86 -12.97
CA ARG A 65 3.19 -35.17 -13.58
C ARG A 65 2.69 -36.29 -12.68
N GLU A 66 3.02 -36.27 -11.40
CA GLU A 66 2.53 -37.26 -10.41
C GLU A 66 1.00 -37.27 -10.34
N LEU A 67 0.36 -36.09 -10.35
CA LEU A 67 -1.10 -35.99 -10.35
C LEU A 67 -1.71 -36.60 -11.62
N SER A 68 -1.08 -36.36 -12.78
CA SER A 68 -1.52 -36.94 -14.05
C SER A 68 -1.35 -38.46 -14.10
N GLU A 69 -0.28 -39.00 -13.50
CA GLU A 69 -0.04 -40.44 -13.38
C GLU A 69 -1.05 -41.10 -12.44
N LEU A 70 -1.40 -40.45 -11.32
CA LEU A 70 -2.48 -40.90 -10.43
C LEU A 70 -3.84 -40.91 -11.13
N ALA A 71 -4.13 -39.87 -11.92
CA ALA A 71 -5.38 -39.78 -12.69
C ALA A 71 -5.45 -40.83 -13.82
N ALA A 72 -4.31 -41.26 -14.35
CA ALA A 72 -4.20 -42.27 -15.40
C ALA A 72 -4.11 -43.72 -14.87
N ALA A 73 -4.05 -43.92 -13.54
CA ALA A 73 -4.00 -45.25 -12.96
C ALA A 73 -5.31 -46.02 -13.24
N PRO A 74 -5.24 -47.26 -13.78
CA PRO A 74 -6.43 -48.08 -14.04
C PRO A 74 -7.17 -48.35 -12.73
N ARG A 75 -8.49 -48.11 -12.71
CA ARG A 75 -9.35 -48.55 -11.61
C ARG A 75 -9.32 -50.08 -11.54
N PRO A 76 -9.14 -50.70 -10.35
CA PRO A 76 -9.26 -52.15 -10.23
C PRO A 76 -10.66 -52.60 -10.67
N GLU A 77 -10.70 -53.73 -11.40
CA GLU A 77 -11.92 -54.34 -11.93
C GLU A 77 -12.97 -54.58 -10.83
N PRO A 78 -14.27 -54.36 -11.12
CA PRO A 78 -15.32 -54.60 -10.15
C PRO A 78 -15.51 -56.10 -9.89
N ALA A 79 -15.41 -56.50 -8.64
CA ALA A 79 -15.80 -57.83 -8.16
C ALA A 79 -17.34 -58.04 -8.30
N PRO A 80 -17.81 -59.29 -8.47
CA PRO A 80 -19.22 -59.59 -8.73
C PRO A 80 -20.15 -59.27 -7.53
N PRO A 81 -21.45 -59.00 -7.79
CA PRO A 81 -22.34 -58.36 -6.83
C PRO A 81 -22.85 -59.32 -5.73
N SER A 82 -22.91 -58.78 -4.50
CA SER A 82 -23.67 -59.33 -3.36
C SER A 82 -24.92 -58.46 -3.09
N PRO A 83 -25.99 -59.00 -2.47
CA PRO A 83 -27.33 -58.39 -2.42
C PRO A 83 -27.44 -57.14 -1.51
N PRO A 84 -28.54 -56.35 -1.62
CA PRO A 84 -28.55 -54.93 -1.27
C PRO A 84 -28.80 -54.68 0.23
N VAL A 85 -28.08 -53.69 0.77
CA VAL A 85 -28.26 -53.09 2.10
C VAL A 85 -28.37 -51.56 1.91
N PRO A 86 -29.28 -50.85 2.61
CA PRO A 86 -29.69 -49.48 2.29
C PRO A 86 -28.64 -48.41 2.65
N PRO A 87 -28.72 -47.19 2.08
CA PRO A 87 -27.64 -46.22 2.17
C PRO A 87 -27.70 -45.38 3.46
N PRO A 88 -26.53 -45.08 4.05
CA PRO A 88 -26.33 -43.81 4.75
C PRO A 88 -25.22 -42.97 4.10
N GLU A 89 -25.57 -41.71 3.89
CA GLU A 89 -24.74 -40.48 3.81
C GLU A 89 -23.62 -40.40 2.76
N GLU A 90 -23.91 -39.63 1.71
CA GLU A 90 -22.93 -39.10 0.75
C GLU A 90 -21.98 -38.08 1.42
N PRO A 91 -20.67 -38.11 1.12
CA PRO A 91 -19.72 -37.06 1.50
C PRO A 91 -19.97 -35.77 0.70
N PRO A 92 -19.52 -34.59 1.19
CA PRO A 92 -19.84 -33.32 0.57
C PRO A 92 -19.29 -33.23 -0.86
N SER A 93 -20.21 -32.92 -1.76
CA SER A 93 -20.04 -32.85 -3.21
C SER A 93 -19.07 -31.76 -3.66
N GLU A 94 -18.37 -32.12 -4.72
CA GLU A 94 -17.61 -31.30 -5.65
C GLU A 94 -18.31 -29.98 -6.02
N GLN A 95 -17.48 -28.99 -6.34
CA GLN A 95 -17.83 -27.63 -6.76
C GLN A 95 -19.02 -27.62 -7.73
N SER A 96 -20.17 -27.13 -7.26
CA SER A 96 -21.36 -26.95 -8.09
C SER A 96 -21.18 -25.73 -8.99
N PHE A 97 -20.90 -25.94 -10.27
CA PHE A 97 -21.09 -24.92 -11.30
C PHE A 97 -22.59 -24.66 -11.49
N SER A 98 -23.00 -23.39 -11.51
CA SER A 98 -24.38 -23.01 -11.83
C SER A 98 -24.49 -22.67 -13.31
N LEU A 99 -25.51 -23.22 -13.99
CA LEU A 99 -25.85 -22.83 -15.37
C LEU A 99 -26.38 -21.39 -15.35
N ASP A 100 -25.84 -20.52 -16.21
CA ASP A 100 -26.48 -19.24 -16.50
C ASP A 100 -27.76 -19.44 -17.33
N GLN A 101 -28.55 -18.36 -17.49
CA GLN A 101 -29.81 -18.35 -18.23
C GLN A 101 -29.65 -18.75 -19.72
N PHE A 102 -28.42 -18.83 -20.24
CA PHE A 102 -28.10 -19.18 -21.63
C PHE A 102 -27.34 -20.51 -21.78
N GLY A 103 -27.23 -21.30 -20.70
CA GLY A 103 -26.60 -22.62 -20.75
C GLY A 103 -25.07 -22.60 -20.77
N GLY A 104 -24.45 -21.46 -20.44
CA GLY A 104 -23.03 -21.36 -20.16
C GLY A 104 -22.71 -21.79 -18.72
N MET A 105 -21.58 -22.47 -18.51
CA MET A 105 -21.02 -22.59 -17.16
C MET A 105 -20.40 -21.25 -16.78
N ALA A 106 -21.17 -20.43 -16.05
CA ALA A 106 -20.65 -19.23 -15.41
C ALA A 106 -20.04 -19.63 -14.05
N PRO A 107 -18.92 -19.01 -13.63
CA PRO A 107 -18.52 -19.06 -12.23
C PRO A 107 -19.70 -18.62 -11.35
N PRO A 108 -19.91 -19.20 -10.16
CA PRO A 108 -20.94 -18.73 -9.24
C PRO A 108 -20.80 -17.21 -9.02
N GLN A 109 -21.91 -16.48 -8.90
CA GLN A 109 -21.88 -15.06 -8.56
C GLN A 109 -21.09 -14.85 -7.26
N GLU A 110 -19.89 -14.29 -7.37
CA GLU A 110 -18.96 -14.10 -6.25
C GLU A 110 -19.47 -13.01 -5.30
N THR A 111 -20.32 -13.37 -4.33
CA THR A 111 -20.71 -12.45 -3.25
C THR A 111 -19.75 -12.48 -2.05
N GLU A 112 -18.67 -13.29 -2.10
CA GLU A 112 -17.66 -13.41 -1.05
C GLU A 112 -16.35 -12.61 -1.28
N GLY A 113 -16.12 -12.05 -2.47
CA GLY A 113 -14.80 -11.51 -2.88
C GLY A 113 -14.29 -10.23 -2.18
N LEU A 114 -15.15 -9.39 -1.57
CA LEU A 114 -14.69 -8.07 -1.09
C LEU A 114 -13.65 -8.11 0.04
N THR A 115 -13.70 -9.14 0.88
CA THR A 115 -12.74 -9.34 1.99
C THR A 115 -11.68 -10.39 1.67
N GLU A 116 -11.65 -10.88 0.43
CA GLU A 116 -10.66 -11.85 -0.01
C GLU A 116 -9.24 -11.25 0.05
N PRO A 117 -8.26 -11.98 0.60
CA PRO A 117 -6.89 -11.50 0.68
C PRO A 117 -6.26 -11.44 -0.72
N MET A 118 -5.79 -10.25 -1.08
CA MET A 118 -5.07 -9.98 -2.32
C MET A 118 -3.58 -9.77 -2.05
N GLN A 119 -2.74 -10.12 -3.02
CA GLN A 119 -1.33 -9.76 -2.97
C GLN A 119 -1.16 -8.27 -3.26
N LEU A 120 -0.39 -7.59 -2.42
CA LEU A 120 -0.29 -6.14 -2.48
C LEU A 120 0.62 -5.66 -3.63
N ALA A 121 0.02 -5.06 -4.65
CA ALA A 121 0.73 -4.45 -5.78
C ALA A 121 1.17 -2.99 -5.49
N LYS A 122 2.03 -2.78 -4.46
CA LYS A 122 2.41 -1.45 -3.93
C LYS A 122 2.75 -0.40 -5.00
N LYS A 123 3.40 -0.80 -6.10
CA LYS A 123 3.85 0.11 -7.17
C LYS A 123 2.73 0.75 -7.99
N ARG A 124 1.50 0.24 -7.89
CA ARG A 124 0.35 0.74 -8.66
C ARG A 124 -0.38 1.91 -8.01
N PHE A 125 -0.11 2.16 -6.73
CA PHE A 125 -0.85 3.12 -5.91
C PHE A 125 0.05 4.25 -5.43
N ASN A 126 -0.58 5.36 -5.04
CA ASN A 126 0.06 6.58 -4.56
C ASN A 126 0.98 7.25 -5.58
N ASP A 127 0.77 7.01 -6.88
CA ASP A 127 1.56 7.70 -7.91
C ASP A 127 1.31 9.21 -7.84
N GLY A 128 2.39 9.99 -7.75
CA GLY A 128 2.32 11.44 -7.54
C GLY A 128 1.78 11.90 -6.18
N ILE A 129 1.42 10.99 -5.25
CA ILE A 129 0.86 11.35 -3.94
C ILE A 129 1.90 11.15 -2.85
N ILE A 130 2.33 12.25 -2.25
CA ILE A 130 3.26 12.23 -1.13
C ILE A 130 2.48 12.22 0.18
N ARG A 131 2.81 11.29 1.05
CA ARG A 131 2.27 11.25 2.40
C ARG A 131 2.76 12.44 3.26
N PRO A 132 1.91 13.09 4.05
CA PRO A 132 2.35 14.16 4.94
C PRO A 132 3.15 13.58 6.11
N LYS A 133 4.37 14.07 6.32
CA LYS A 133 5.13 13.74 7.53
C LYS A 133 4.53 14.46 8.74
N PRO A 134 4.69 13.94 9.98
CA PRO A 134 4.24 14.63 11.19
C PRO A 134 4.79 16.06 11.33
N GLY A 135 5.96 16.36 10.76
CA GLY A 135 6.48 17.73 10.70
C GLY A 135 5.59 18.68 9.90
N VAL A 136 5.14 18.24 8.72
CA VAL A 136 4.26 19.02 7.83
C VAL A 136 2.87 19.21 8.44
N LEU A 137 2.31 18.16 9.07
CA LEU A 137 1.04 18.29 9.78
C LEU A 137 1.13 19.31 10.91
N ARG A 138 2.25 19.36 11.66
CA ARG A 138 2.48 20.36 12.71
C ARG A 138 2.66 21.77 12.16
N GLU A 139 3.37 21.91 11.06
CA GLU A 139 3.55 23.18 10.37
C GLU A 139 2.20 23.79 9.96
N ILE A 140 1.32 22.98 9.38
CA ILE A 140 0.05 23.46 8.80
C ILE A 140 -1.06 23.56 9.84
N LEU A 141 -1.24 22.53 10.67
CA LEU A 141 -2.39 22.39 11.57
C LEU A 141 -2.06 22.66 13.05
N GLY A 142 -0.78 22.85 13.36
CA GLY A 142 -0.28 22.95 14.73
C GLY A 142 -0.15 21.59 15.42
N GLU A 143 0.39 21.59 16.64
CA GLU A 143 0.53 20.39 17.46
C GLU A 143 -0.82 20.02 18.11
N PRO A 144 -1.38 18.81 17.93
CA PRO A 144 -2.68 18.43 18.47
C PRO A 144 -2.76 18.48 19.99
N ARG A 145 -1.67 18.12 20.67
CA ARG A 145 -1.56 17.99 22.12
C ARG A 145 -0.12 18.21 22.59
N THR A 146 0.05 18.59 23.85
CA THR A 146 1.38 18.77 24.46
C THR A 146 2.07 17.44 24.82
N ALA A 147 1.30 16.37 24.99
CA ALA A 147 1.82 15.05 25.34
C ALA A 147 1.00 13.93 24.70
N TYR A 148 1.70 12.85 24.39
CA TYR A 148 1.15 11.67 23.71
C TYR A 148 1.50 10.39 24.48
N SER A 149 0.63 9.41 24.32
CA SER A 149 0.86 8.02 24.72
C SER A 149 0.48 7.09 23.58
N THR A 150 0.52 5.79 23.81
CA THR A 150 -0.04 4.79 22.88
C THR A 150 -1.56 4.70 22.99
N ALA A 151 -2.17 5.23 24.05
CA ALA A 151 -3.62 5.25 24.23
C ALA A 151 -4.27 6.33 23.38
N CYS A 152 -5.45 6.04 22.84
CA CYS A 152 -6.24 7.01 22.11
C CYS A 152 -6.68 8.15 23.01
N GLN A 153 -6.49 9.38 22.55
CA GLN A 153 -6.57 10.57 23.37
C GLN A 153 -7.22 11.72 22.57
N PRO A 154 -7.97 12.63 23.21
CA PRO A 154 -8.63 13.76 22.54
C PRO A 154 -7.63 14.85 22.15
N VAL A 155 -7.91 15.59 21.08
CA VAL A 155 -7.14 16.79 20.70
C VAL A 155 -7.43 17.93 21.69
N THR A 156 -6.39 18.66 22.11
CA THR A 156 -6.52 19.76 23.08
C THR A 156 -6.13 21.12 22.50
N ASN A 157 -5.50 21.17 21.32
CA ASN A 157 -5.15 22.42 20.67
C ASN A 157 -6.41 23.17 20.19
N PRO A 158 -6.69 24.39 20.70
CA PRO A 158 -7.93 25.11 20.40
C PRO A 158 -8.03 25.55 18.94
N LYS A 159 -6.91 25.78 18.24
CA LYS A 159 -6.92 26.11 16.81
C LYS A 159 -7.38 24.91 16.00
N LEU A 160 -6.78 23.74 16.24
CA LEU A 160 -7.13 22.50 15.56
C LEU A 160 -8.58 22.06 15.89
N VAL A 161 -9.00 22.15 17.15
CA VAL A 161 -10.39 21.81 17.54
C VAL A 161 -11.43 22.62 16.74
N LYS A 162 -11.13 23.89 16.41
CA LYS A 162 -12.03 24.73 15.60
C LYS A 162 -12.13 24.30 14.15
N THR A 163 -11.20 23.52 13.62
CA THR A 163 -11.23 23.01 12.24
C THR A 163 -11.89 21.64 12.15
N LEU A 164 -12.00 20.94 13.28
CA LEU A 164 -12.67 19.65 13.36
C LEU A 164 -14.19 19.82 13.27
N ALA A 165 -14.82 18.85 12.62
CA ALA A 165 -16.26 18.66 12.62
C ALA A 165 -16.58 17.16 12.66
N THR A 166 -17.82 16.84 13.00
CA THR A 166 -18.32 15.46 12.95
C THR A 166 -19.37 15.36 11.86
N ARG A 167 -19.25 14.36 10.98
CA ARG A 167 -20.22 14.11 9.88
C ARG A 167 -20.61 12.65 9.82
N ASN A 168 -21.88 12.41 9.50
CA ASN A 168 -22.44 11.08 9.27
C ASN A 168 -22.42 10.79 7.75
N PHE A 169 -21.95 9.60 7.38
CA PHE A 169 -21.87 9.13 5.99
C PHE A 169 -22.82 7.95 5.71
N GLY A 170 -23.83 7.76 6.55
CA GLY A 170 -24.80 6.66 6.49
C GLY A 170 -24.39 5.55 7.45
N ASN A 171 -23.43 4.73 7.04
CA ASN A 171 -23.02 3.53 7.78
C ASN A 171 -22.15 3.84 9.00
N PHE A 172 -21.55 5.04 9.05
CA PHE A 172 -20.65 5.45 10.11
C PHE A 172 -20.59 6.97 10.26
N ARG A 173 -20.06 7.40 11.41
CA ARG A 173 -19.84 8.81 11.75
C ARG A 173 -18.39 9.03 12.13
N LEU A 174 -17.79 10.08 11.60
CA LEU A 174 -16.38 10.41 11.80
C LEU A 174 -16.20 11.84 12.26
N THR A 175 -15.13 12.08 13.00
CA THR A 175 -14.64 13.42 13.32
C THR A 175 -13.30 13.61 12.63
N MET A 176 -13.18 14.66 11.81
CA MET A 176 -11.99 14.98 11.01
C MET A 176 -11.95 16.49 10.77
N ILE A 177 -10.86 17.00 10.18
CA ILE A 177 -10.85 18.39 9.69
C ILE A 177 -11.92 18.57 8.60
N ARG A 178 -12.63 19.69 8.62
CA ARG A 178 -13.74 19.98 7.67
C ARG A 178 -13.42 19.65 6.21
N PRO A 179 -12.29 20.12 5.62
CA PRO A 179 -12.03 19.82 4.21
C PRO A 179 -11.74 18.33 3.93
N ALA A 180 -11.25 17.58 4.92
CA ALA A 180 -11.10 16.12 4.78
C ALA A 180 -12.48 15.43 4.78
N LEU A 181 -13.45 15.89 5.58
CA LEU A 181 -14.83 15.38 5.52
C LEU A 181 -15.51 15.72 4.20
N ASP A 182 -15.22 16.88 3.62
CA ASP A 182 -15.74 17.29 2.32
C ASP A 182 -15.19 16.39 1.21
N SER A 183 -13.87 16.19 1.19
CA SER A 183 -13.20 15.29 0.23
C SER A 183 -13.65 13.84 0.39
N LEU A 184 -13.72 13.32 1.62
CA LEU A 184 -14.24 11.98 1.88
C LEU A 184 -15.70 11.84 1.42
N GLY A 185 -16.52 12.87 1.61
CA GLY A 185 -17.90 12.88 1.12
C GLY A 185 -17.99 12.77 -0.41
N GLN A 186 -17.09 13.44 -1.13
CA GLN A 186 -17.01 13.35 -2.59
C GLN A 186 -16.56 11.96 -3.05
N VAL A 187 -15.54 11.39 -2.40
CA VAL A 187 -15.07 10.02 -2.64
C VAL A 187 -16.21 9.01 -2.43
N LEU A 188 -16.91 9.09 -1.30
CA LEU A 188 -18.00 8.17 -0.99
C LEU A 188 -19.22 8.36 -1.90
N ALA A 189 -19.51 9.58 -2.34
CA ALA A 189 -20.58 9.83 -3.30
C ALA A 189 -20.26 9.21 -4.68
N ARG A 190 -18.99 9.30 -5.11
CA ARG A 190 -18.52 8.67 -6.34
C ARG A 190 -18.53 7.14 -6.21
N LEU A 191 -18.02 6.61 -5.10
CA LEU A 191 -18.04 5.18 -4.79
C LEU A 191 -19.47 4.62 -4.80
N LYS A 192 -20.44 5.32 -4.19
CA LYS A 192 -21.84 4.90 -4.20
C LYS A 192 -22.43 4.76 -5.61
N LYS A 193 -21.95 5.57 -6.56
CA LYS A 193 -22.41 5.58 -7.95
C LYS A 193 -21.73 4.48 -8.78
N GLU A 194 -20.42 4.33 -8.62
CA GLU A 194 -19.59 3.46 -9.46
C GLU A 194 -19.49 2.03 -8.89
N GLU A 195 -19.43 1.89 -7.57
CA GLU A 195 -19.21 0.63 -6.85
C GLU A 195 -20.18 0.50 -5.65
N PRO A 196 -21.49 0.37 -5.90
CA PRO A 196 -22.52 0.41 -4.85
C PRO A 196 -22.38 -0.70 -3.81
N ASP A 197 -21.86 -1.88 -4.19
CA ASP A 197 -21.67 -3.01 -3.29
C ASP A 197 -20.54 -2.76 -2.29
N ILE A 198 -19.45 -2.13 -2.73
CA ILE A 198 -18.34 -1.71 -1.85
C ILE A 198 -18.84 -0.58 -0.94
N TYR A 199 -19.60 0.37 -1.46
CA TYR A 199 -20.22 1.42 -0.64
C TYR A 199 -21.14 0.85 0.44
N ALA A 200 -21.93 -0.19 0.14
CA ALA A 200 -22.78 -0.85 1.13
C ALA A 200 -21.96 -1.59 2.20
N ALA A 201 -20.80 -2.15 1.83
CA ALA A 201 -19.93 -2.89 2.72
C ALA A 201 -19.02 -2.03 3.61
N ILE A 202 -18.85 -0.74 3.29
CA ILE A 202 -17.87 0.12 3.97
C ILE A 202 -18.30 0.50 5.40
N GLY A 203 -17.34 0.39 6.31
CA GLY A 203 -17.40 0.85 7.70
C GLY A 203 -16.10 1.56 8.09
N THR A 204 -15.89 1.79 9.38
CA THR A 204 -14.69 2.47 9.88
C THR A 204 -14.18 1.89 11.20
N ALA A 205 -12.86 1.92 11.39
CA ALA A 205 -12.19 1.70 12.67
C ALA A 205 -11.78 3.02 13.38
N GLY A 206 -12.13 4.18 12.80
CA GLY A 206 -11.95 5.50 13.40
C GLY A 206 -11.17 6.47 12.52
N ALA A 207 -11.16 7.75 12.92
CA ALA A 207 -10.45 8.82 12.20
C ALA A 207 -9.71 9.81 13.13
N LEU A 208 -10.33 10.25 14.23
CA LEU A 208 -9.67 11.15 15.19
C LEU A 208 -9.15 10.38 16.40
N CYS A 209 -7.83 10.36 16.57
CA CYS A 209 -7.20 9.70 17.70
C CYS A 209 -5.77 10.22 17.90
N ALA A 210 -5.56 11.05 18.93
CA ALA A 210 -4.27 11.71 19.13
C ALA A 210 -3.32 10.85 19.99
N ARG A 211 -2.54 10.00 19.32
CA ARG A 211 -1.60 9.07 19.95
C ARG A 211 -0.34 8.85 19.12
N TYR A 212 0.65 8.19 19.69
CA TYR A 212 1.76 7.65 18.91
C TYR A 212 1.29 6.52 17.97
N VAL A 213 1.97 6.40 16.83
CA VAL A 213 1.85 5.25 15.93
C VAL A 213 2.10 3.96 16.72
N ARG A 214 1.35 2.89 16.40
CA ARG A 214 1.47 1.62 17.13
C ARG A 214 2.90 1.09 17.04
N GLY A 215 3.53 0.85 18.18
CA GLY A 215 4.94 0.42 18.25
C GLY A 215 5.97 1.54 18.13
N SER A 216 5.54 2.81 18.08
CA SER A 216 6.43 3.97 18.13
C SER A 216 6.34 4.68 19.48
N ALA A 217 7.47 5.21 19.95
CA ALA A 217 7.55 6.08 21.13
C ALA A 217 7.75 7.57 20.77
N LYS A 218 7.87 7.89 19.47
CA LYS A 218 8.25 9.25 19.00
C LYS A 218 7.44 9.76 17.82
N SER A 219 6.84 8.86 17.03
CA SER A 219 6.06 9.24 15.84
C SER A 219 4.58 9.38 16.19
N VAL A 220 4.04 10.58 16.02
CA VAL A 220 2.61 10.87 16.21
C VAL A 220 1.86 10.45 14.95
N SER A 221 0.71 9.78 15.13
CA SER A 221 -0.12 9.32 14.03
C SER A 221 -0.90 10.47 13.37
N SER A 222 -1.10 10.42 12.06
CA SER A 222 -1.92 11.39 11.29
C SER A 222 -3.37 11.49 11.79
N HIS A 223 -3.89 10.44 12.44
CA HIS A 223 -5.19 10.48 13.14
C HIS A 223 -5.25 11.55 14.24
N ALA A 224 -4.10 11.98 14.79
CA ALA A 224 -4.05 13.03 15.79
C ALA A 224 -4.53 14.38 15.26
N TRP A 225 -4.43 14.58 13.95
CA TRP A 225 -4.87 15.80 13.27
C TRP A 225 -6.27 15.71 12.68
N GLY A 226 -6.93 14.54 12.75
CA GLY A 226 -8.17 14.32 12.00
C GLY A 226 -7.95 14.37 10.49
N ALA A 227 -6.76 13.99 10.02
CA ALA A 227 -6.35 13.99 8.61
C ALA A 227 -6.19 12.56 8.04
N ALA A 228 -6.65 11.54 8.77
CA ALA A 228 -6.62 10.15 8.35
C ALA A 228 -7.85 9.39 8.82
N VAL A 229 -8.18 8.29 8.14
CA VAL A 229 -9.29 7.40 8.44
C VAL A 229 -8.87 5.95 8.23
N ASP A 230 -9.28 5.08 9.15
CA ASP A 230 -9.16 3.63 9.01
C ASP A 230 -10.53 3.07 8.61
N LEU A 231 -10.58 2.31 7.52
CA LEU A 231 -11.80 1.75 6.94
C LEU A 231 -11.89 0.24 7.18
N THR A 232 -13.12 -0.25 7.29
CA THR A 232 -13.43 -1.70 7.33
C THR A 232 -14.29 -2.07 6.14
N LEU A 233 -14.23 -3.33 5.70
CA LEU A 233 -15.19 -3.89 4.75
C LEU A 233 -15.97 -5.03 5.41
N LYS A 234 -17.30 -5.01 5.29
CA LYS A 234 -18.19 -5.97 5.95
C LYS A 234 -17.88 -6.10 7.47
N ARG A 235 -17.52 -4.98 8.11
CA ARG A 235 -17.08 -4.90 9.52
C ARG A 235 -15.79 -5.68 9.85
N ASN A 236 -15.09 -6.19 8.84
CA ASN A 236 -13.79 -6.81 8.97
C ASN A 236 -12.70 -5.75 8.75
N LEU A 237 -11.75 -5.68 9.69
CA LEU A 237 -10.61 -4.77 9.61
C LEU A 237 -9.40 -5.56 9.09
N ASP A 238 -8.79 -5.05 8.03
CA ASP A 238 -7.59 -5.66 7.44
C ASP A 238 -6.41 -5.70 8.43
N ARG A 239 -5.57 -6.72 8.31
CA ARG A 239 -4.48 -6.96 9.26
C ARG A 239 -3.21 -6.24 8.80
N MET A 240 -2.84 -5.20 9.53
CA MET A 240 -1.57 -4.49 9.33
C MET A 240 -0.34 -5.41 9.53
N GLY A 241 0.55 -5.45 8.55
CA GLY A 241 1.87 -6.10 8.63
C GLY A 241 1.92 -7.56 8.14
N ASP A 242 0.89 -8.08 7.47
CA ASP A 242 0.84 -9.44 6.92
C ASP A 242 1.18 -9.56 5.41
N GLY A 243 1.39 -8.44 4.71
CA GLY A 243 1.73 -8.44 3.29
C GLY A 243 0.55 -8.69 2.34
N SER A 244 -0.68 -8.64 2.85
CA SER A 244 -1.92 -8.76 2.09
C SER A 244 -2.82 -7.52 2.25
N THR A 245 -3.93 -7.52 1.55
CA THR A 245 -5.00 -6.53 1.67
C THR A 245 -6.32 -7.15 1.21
N GLN A 246 -7.43 -6.78 1.82
CA GLN A 246 -8.75 -7.11 1.27
C GLN A 246 -8.96 -6.51 -0.13
N PHE A 247 -9.56 -7.28 -1.05
CA PHE A 247 -9.84 -6.85 -2.43
C PHE A 247 -10.56 -5.50 -2.51
N GLY A 248 -11.62 -5.29 -1.72
CA GLY A 248 -12.36 -4.02 -1.77
C GLY A 248 -11.52 -2.80 -1.35
N LEU A 249 -10.46 -2.98 -0.55
CA LEU A 249 -9.55 -1.89 -0.19
C LEU A 249 -8.67 -1.49 -1.38
N VAL A 250 -8.36 -2.43 -2.28
CA VAL A 250 -7.65 -2.16 -3.53
C VAL A 250 -8.48 -1.23 -4.43
N VAL A 251 -9.78 -1.54 -4.58
CA VAL A 251 -10.70 -0.71 -5.36
C VAL A 251 -10.88 0.66 -4.70
N LEU A 252 -11.08 0.71 -3.38
CA LEU A 252 -11.18 1.98 -2.64
C LEU A 252 -9.94 2.85 -2.84
N ALA A 253 -8.75 2.26 -2.86
CA ALA A 253 -7.51 3.00 -3.03
C ALA A 253 -7.45 3.81 -4.32
N GLU A 254 -8.08 3.36 -5.41
CA GLU A 254 -8.16 4.13 -6.66
C GLU A 254 -8.95 5.43 -6.45
N PHE A 255 -10.13 5.35 -5.84
CA PHE A 255 -10.95 6.54 -5.55
C PHE A 255 -10.26 7.52 -4.59
N PHE A 256 -9.57 7.00 -3.57
CA PHE A 256 -8.82 7.83 -2.63
C PHE A 256 -7.60 8.48 -3.29
N ASN A 257 -6.85 7.74 -4.11
CA ASN A 257 -5.71 8.28 -4.84
C ASN A 257 -6.14 9.36 -5.84
N ASP A 258 -7.22 9.15 -6.59
CA ASP A 258 -7.79 10.17 -7.49
C ASP A 258 -8.15 11.47 -6.74
N ALA A 259 -8.61 11.34 -5.48
CA ALA A 259 -8.92 12.48 -4.62
C ALA A 259 -7.68 13.10 -3.94
N GLY A 260 -6.47 12.56 -4.16
CA GLY A 260 -5.22 13.05 -3.58
C GLY A 260 -4.93 12.52 -2.16
N TRP A 261 -5.57 11.43 -1.74
CA TRP A 261 -5.27 10.74 -0.49
C TRP A 261 -4.22 9.66 -0.70
N TYR A 262 -3.34 9.52 0.28
CA TYR A 262 -2.35 8.47 0.35
C TYR A 262 -2.94 7.22 1.00
N TRP A 263 -2.71 6.06 0.41
CA TRP A 263 -3.11 4.76 0.92
C TRP A 263 -1.97 4.08 1.70
N GLY A 264 -2.24 3.70 2.95
CA GLY A 264 -1.28 3.14 3.91
C GLY A 264 -0.68 1.79 3.51
N ALA A 265 -1.26 1.08 2.55
CA ALA A 265 -0.62 -0.11 2.00
C ALA A 265 0.74 0.20 1.32
N GLY A 266 0.95 1.44 0.89
CA GLY A 266 2.22 1.91 0.34
C GLY A 266 3.38 2.00 1.35
N TYR A 267 3.11 1.88 2.65
CA TYR A 267 4.16 1.90 3.67
C TYR A 267 5.09 0.68 3.61
N SER A 268 6.28 0.80 4.22
CA SER A 268 7.21 -0.33 4.38
C SER A 268 6.55 -1.47 5.18
N ARG A 269 5.98 -1.13 6.33
CA ARG A 269 4.97 -1.93 7.03
C ARG A 269 3.61 -1.39 6.59
N GLU A 270 3.03 -2.06 5.63
CA GLU A 270 1.73 -1.81 5.04
C GLU A 270 0.62 -1.76 6.10
N ASP A 271 -0.31 -0.86 5.86
CA ASP A 271 -1.47 -0.59 6.70
C ASP A 271 -2.67 -0.34 5.78
N SER A 272 -3.21 -1.41 5.18
CA SER A 272 -4.13 -1.31 4.05
C SER A 272 -5.51 -0.77 4.42
N MET A 273 -5.87 -0.83 5.71
CA MET A 273 -7.07 -0.17 6.24
C MET A 273 -6.94 1.37 6.29
N HIS A 274 -5.73 1.91 6.23
CA HIS A 274 -5.43 3.31 6.52
C HIS A 274 -5.39 4.20 5.27
N PHE A 275 -6.08 5.33 5.33
CA PHE A 275 -6.03 6.39 4.32
C PHE A 275 -5.73 7.74 4.98
N GLU A 276 -4.78 8.49 4.44
CA GLU A 276 -4.44 9.83 4.93
C GLU A 276 -4.45 10.88 3.82
N VAL A 277 -4.82 12.11 4.17
CA VAL A 277 -4.81 13.24 3.23
C VAL A 277 -3.38 13.45 2.71
N GLY A 278 -3.17 13.48 1.39
CA GLY A 278 -1.85 13.74 0.81
C GLY A 278 -1.32 15.14 1.12
N GLU A 279 0.00 15.31 1.14
CA GLU A 279 0.63 16.58 1.50
C GLU A 279 0.22 17.72 0.56
N ALA A 280 0.18 17.48 -0.76
CA ALA A 280 -0.22 18.48 -1.75
C ALA A 280 -1.67 18.95 -1.52
N LEU A 281 -2.57 18.02 -1.20
CA LEU A 281 -3.97 18.32 -0.91
C LEU A 281 -4.11 19.14 0.37
N LEU A 282 -3.36 18.78 1.42
CA LEU A 282 -3.34 19.53 2.68
C LEU A 282 -2.83 20.96 2.48
N ARG A 283 -1.73 21.13 1.74
CA ARG A 283 -1.16 22.45 1.42
C ARG A 283 -2.12 23.29 0.57
N LYS A 284 -2.83 22.66 -0.37
CA LYS A 284 -3.88 23.32 -1.16
C LYS A 284 -4.97 23.90 -0.25
N TRP A 285 -5.49 23.12 0.71
CA TRP A 285 -6.51 23.61 1.63
C TRP A 285 -6.00 24.73 2.54
N ALA A 286 -4.73 24.67 2.96
CA ALA A 286 -4.09 25.76 3.70
C ALA A 286 -4.04 27.05 2.87
N ALA A 287 -3.60 26.96 1.61
CA ALA A 287 -3.52 28.10 0.69
C ALA A 287 -4.90 28.69 0.35
N GLU A 288 -5.94 27.86 0.32
CA GLU A 288 -7.33 28.27 0.12
C GLU A 288 -8.01 28.84 1.39
N GLY A 289 -7.32 28.85 2.54
CA GLY A 289 -7.87 29.34 3.81
C GLY A 289 -8.97 28.44 4.41
N LYS A 290 -8.97 27.14 4.07
CA LYS A 290 -9.95 26.15 4.56
C LYS A 290 -9.56 25.46 5.87
N LEU A 291 -8.35 25.73 6.38
CA LEU A 291 -7.76 25.17 7.60
C LEU A 291 -7.61 26.24 8.68
#